data_AF-A0A0F9H7U1-F1
#
_entry.id   AF-A0A0F9H7U1-F1
#
_cell.length_a   1.000
_cell.length_b   1.000
_cell.length_c   1.000
_cell.angle_alpha   90.00
_cell.angle_beta   90.00
_cell.angle_gamma   90.00
#
_symmetry.space_group_name_H-M   'P 1'
#
loop_
_entity.id
_entity.type
_entity.pdbx_description
1 polymer ?
#
loop_
_entity_poly.entity_id
_entity_poly.type
_entity_poly.pdbx_seq_one_letter_code
_entity_poly.pdbx_strand_id
1 'polypeptide(L)'
;MWPTKPSPAPARNGGFEECTSEQFARALGDLMDSEYGGRKLMAIPGIYEILSEELNNEVLEEWAFRQNRCEECGQRMTDDAYCRQCEPEEEEDGPAVGTAEGGAAPGCLD
;
A
#
# COMPACT_ATOMS: atom_id res chain seq x y z
N MET A 1 -44.19 -32.97 5.51
CA MET A 1 -43.05 -32.02 5.52
C MET A 1 -42.34 -32.15 4.19
N TRP A 2 -42.30 -31.09 3.38
CA TRP A 2 -41.63 -31.11 2.07
C TRP A 2 -40.14 -30.85 2.29
N PRO A 3 -39.23 -31.56 1.60
CA PRO A 3 -37.82 -31.23 1.64
C PRO A 3 -37.62 -29.87 0.97
N THR A 4 -37.18 -28.88 1.74
CA THR A 4 -36.69 -27.61 1.20
C THR A 4 -35.52 -27.93 0.29
N LYS A 5 -35.69 -27.63 -1.00
CA LYS A 5 -34.62 -27.71 -2.00
C LYS A 5 -33.41 -26.92 -1.46
N PRO A 6 -32.18 -27.45 -1.50
CA PRO A 6 -31.01 -26.67 -1.16
C PRO A 6 -31.00 -25.45 -2.08
N SER A 7 -30.85 -24.26 -1.48
CA SER A 7 -30.66 -23.02 -2.25
C SER A 7 -29.50 -23.24 -3.21
N PRO A 8 -29.65 -22.86 -4.50
CA PRO A 8 -28.54 -22.96 -5.44
C PRO A 8 -27.33 -22.20 -4.86
N ALA A 9 -26.17 -22.86 -4.87
CA ALA A 9 -24.92 -22.21 -4.50
C ALA A 9 -24.78 -20.95 -5.38
N PRO A 10 -24.41 -19.79 -4.82
CA PRO A 10 -24.23 -18.58 -5.61
C PRO A 10 -23.26 -18.87 -6.74
N ALA A 11 -23.62 -18.49 -7.96
CA ALA A 11 -22.79 -18.70 -9.14
C ALA A 11 -21.43 -18.04 -8.89
N ARG A 12 -20.35 -18.83 -8.97
CA ARG A 12 -18.95 -18.38 -8.74
C ARG A 12 -18.40 -17.50 -9.87
N ASN A 13 -19.26 -16.96 -10.74
CA ASN A 13 -18.89 -16.21 -11.93
C ASN A 13 -18.74 -14.70 -11.64
N GLY A 14 -18.45 -14.32 -10.39
CA GLY A 14 -18.59 -12.96 -9.87
C GLY A 14 -17.33 -12.10 -9.84
N GLY A 15 -16.34 -12.33 -10.70
CA GLY A 15 -15.17 -11.43 -10.80
C GLY A 15 -14.19 -11.50 -9.61
N PHE A 16 -14.11 -12.63 -8.90
CA PHE A 16 -13.12 -12.82 -7.83
C PHE A 16 -11.66 -12.61 -8.30
N GLU A 17 -11.37 -12.85 -9.59
CA GLU A 17 -10.05 -12.58 -10.18
C GLU A 17 -9.70 -11.09 -10.30
N GLU A 18 -10.70 -10.19 -10.25
CA GLU A 18 -10.53 -8.74 -10.38
C GLU A 18 -10.72 -8.00 -9.05
N CYS A 19 -10.88 -8.73 -7.94
CA CYS A 19 -11.08 -8.12 -6.62
C CYS A 19 -9.77 -7.50 -6.14
N THR A 20 -9.74 -6.16 -6.02
CA THR A 20 -8.59 -5.45 -5.45
C THR A 20 -8.55 -5.59 -3.93
N SER A 21 -7.38 -5.39 -3.32
CA SER A 21 -7.23 -5.42 -1.85
C SER A 21 -8.18 -4.44 -1.16
N GLU A 22 -8.34 -3.21 -1.68
CA GLU A 22 -9.32 -2.24 -1.15
C GLU A 22 -10.77 -2.72 -1.22
N GLN A 23 -11.15 -3.37 -2.32
CA GLN A 23 -12.50 -3.93 -2.47
C GLN A 23 -12.74 -5.07 -1.47
N PHE A 24 -11.72 -5.89 -1.25
CA PHE A 24 -11.76 -6.95 -0.25
C PHE A 24 -11.90 -6.38 1.17
N ALA A 25 -11.04 -5.44 1.56
CA ALA A 25 -11.07 -4.79 2.87
C ALA A 25 -12.43 -4.11 3.13
N ARG A 26 -12.97 -3.40 2.14
CA ARG A 26 -14.29 -2.78 2.25
C ARG A 26 -15.42 -3.80 2.44
N ALA A 27 -15.43 -4.85 1.62
CA ALA A 27 -16.44 -5.90 1.73
C ALA A 27 -16.35 -6.66 3.07
N LEU A 28 -15.13 -6.83 3.59
CA LEU A 28 -14.87 -7.41 4.90
C LEU A 28 -15.42 -6.52 6.02
N GLY A 29 -15.16 -5.21 5.97
CA GLY A 29 -15.72 -4.22 6.91
C GLY A 29 -17.24 -4.23 6.93
N ASP A 30 -17.88 -4.12 5.75
CA ASP A 30 -19.35 -4.18 5.62
C ASP A 30 -19.93 -5.49 6.18
N LEU A 31 -19.22 -6.60 5.97
CA LEU A 31 -19.62 -7.89 6.53
C LEU A 31 -19.48 -7.89 8.05
N MET A 32 -18.38 -7.40 8.61
CA MET A 32 -18.14 -7.33 10.06
C MET A 32 -19.17 -6.46 10.78
N ASP A 33 -19.60 -5.35 10.17
CA ASP A 33 -20.60 -4.43 10.70
C ASP A 33 -22.03 -4.99 10.66
N SER A 34 -22.26 -6.06 9.89
CA SER A 34 -23.54 -6.73 9.87
C SER A 34 -23.77 -7.54 11.15
N GLU A 35 -25.02 -7.54 11.65
CA GLU A 35 -25.45 -8.15 12.93
C GLU A 35 -24.99 -9.62 13.14
N TYR A 36 -24.72 -10.35 12.05
CA TYR A 36 -24.30 -11.74 12.07
C TYR A 36 -23.00 -12.04 11.30
N GLY A 37 -22.38 -11.03 10.68
CA GLY A 37 -21.32 -11.27 9.72
C GLY A 37 -20.03 -11.76 10.36
N GLY A 38 -19.64 -11.22 11.51
CA GLY A 38 -18.48 -11.74 12.25
C GLY A 38 -18.59 -13.23 12.60
N ARG A 39 -19.77 -13.70 13.04
CA ARG A 39 -19.96 -15.14 13.37
C ARG A 39 -19.99 -16.02 12.13
N LYS A 40 -20.61 -15.56 11.04
CA LYS A 40 -20.66 -16.30 9.78
C LYS A 40 -19.30 -16.38 9.10
N LEU A 41 -18.53 -15.30 9.16
CA LEU A 41 -17.16 -15.23 8.67
C LEU A 41 -16.28 -16.26 9.39
N MET A 42 -16.32 -16.28 10.72
CA MET A 42 -15.55 -17.23 11.54
C MET A 42 -15.96 -18.70 11.39
N ALA A 43 -17.11 -18.97 10.76
CA ALA A 43 -17.55 -20.32 10.43
C ALA A 43 -16.98 -20.84 9.10
N ILE A 44 -16.31 -19.98 8.31
CA ILE A 44 -15.65 -20.37 7.07
C ILE A 44 -14.35 -21.10 7.40
N PRO A 45 -14.16 -22.36 6.97
CA PRO A 45 -12.89 -23.06 7.16
C PRO A 45 -11.76 -22.34 6.43
N GLY A 46 -10.63 -22.12 7.09
CA GLY A 46 -9.46 -21.45 6.51
C GLY A 46 -9.52 -19.92 6.52
N ILE A 47 -10.56 -19.33 7.13
CA ILE A 47 -10.72 -17.86 7.16
C ILE A 47 -9.71 -17.16 8.04
N TYR A 48 -9.19 -17.85 9.06
CA TYR A 48 -8.21 -17.29 9.97
C TYR A 48 -6.91 -16.97 9.25
N GLU A 49 -6.49 -17.84 8.34
CA GLU A 49 -5.29 -17.68 7.53
C GLU A 49 -5.42 -16.45 6.63
N ILE A 50 -6.57 -16.29 5.98
CA ILE A 50 -6.85 -15.13 5.11
C ILE A 50 -6.90 -13.83 5.93
N LEU A 51 -7.63 -13.82 7.04
CA LEU A 51 -7.76 -12.62 7.87
C LEU A 51 -6.46 -12.28 8.60
N SER A 52 -5.62 -13.26 8.90
CA SER A 52 -4.37 -13.03 9.66
C SER A 52 -3.35 -12.20 8.89
N GLU A 53 -3.33 -12.30 7.57
CA GLU A 53 -2.45 -11.49 6.72
C GLU A 53 -2.96 -10.05 6.66
N GLU A 54 -4.25 -9.87 6.35
CA GLU A 54 -4.89 -8.54 6.28
C GLU A 54 -4.83 -7.80 7.63
N LEU A 55 -5.22 -8.47 8.73
CA LEU A 55 -5.17 -7.90 10.07
C LEU A 55 -3.72 -7.61 10.51
N ASN A 56 -2.74 -8.41 10.10
CA ASN A 56 -1.34 -8.08 10.40
C ASN A 56 -0.92 -6.80 9.68
N ASN A 57 -1.29 -6.63 8.42
CA ASN A 57 -0.95 -5.43 7.65
C ASN A 57 -1.61 -4.19 8.27
N GLU A 58 -2.91 -4.23 8.55
CA GLU A 58 -3.62 -3.13 9.22
C GLU A 58 -3.01 -2.78 10.59
N VAL A 59 -2.64 -3.79 11.39
CA VAL A 59 -1.99 -3.56 12.70
C VAL A 59 -0.61 -2.92 12.54
N LEU A 60 0.16 -3.31 11.53
CA LEU A 60 1.47 -2.74 11.25
C LEU A 60 1.36 -1.30 10.75
N GLU A 61 0.38 -1.01 9.88
CA GLU A 61 0.07 0.34 9.38
C GLU A 61 -0.35 1.27 10.52
N GLU A 62 -1.33 0.88 11.34
CA GLU A 62 -1.76 1.65 12.51
C GLU A 62 -0.62 1.86 13.52
N TRP A 63 0.22 0.85 13.72
CA TRP A 63 1.40 0.99 14.58
C TRP A 63 2.42 1.97 14.00
N ALA A 64 2.68 1.91 12.69
CA ALA A 64 3.60 2.82 12.01
C ALA A 64 3.10 4.27 12.09
N PHE A 65 1.82 4.50 11.79
CA PHE A 65 1.16 5.79 11.89
C PHE A 65 1.29 6.40 13.29
N ARG A 66 0.94 5.65 14.34
CA ARG A 66 1.02 6.12 15.73
C ARG A 66 2.44 6.45 16.19
N GLN A 67 3.44 5.84 15.56
CA GLN A 67 4.86 6.04 15.88
C GLN A 67 5.55 7.07 14.95
N ASN A 68 4.80 7.72 14.06
CA ASN A 68 5.33 8.58 13.01
C ASN A 68 6.41 7.87 12.18
N ARG A 69 6.09 6.66 11.72
CA ARG A 69 6.96 5.81 10.89
C ARG A 69 6.28 5.53 9.55
N CYS A 70 7.10 5.40 8.52
CA CYS A 70 6.69 4.99 7.19
C CYS A 70 6.16 3.55 7.24
N GLU A 71 4.99 3.33 6.62
CA GLU A 71 4.34 2.02 6.53
C GLU A 71 5.15 1.00 5.72
N GLU A 72 5.83 1.43 4.66
CA GLU A 72 6.56 0.51 3.77
C GLU A 72 7.91 0.07 4.32
N CYS A 73 8.68 1.00 4.92
CA CYS A 73 10.06 0.72 5.33
C CYS A 73 10.32 0.85 6.84
N GLY A 74 9.33 1.30 7.62
CA GLY A 74 9.43 1.44 9.08
C GLY A 74 10.37 2.57 9.56
N GLN A 75 10.96 3.36 8.66
CA GLN A 75 11.78 4.52 9.03
C GLN A 75 10.92 5.63 9.64
N ARG A 76 11.54 6.45 10.49
CA ARG A 76 10.86 7.64 11.01
C ARG A 76 10.53 8.60 9.87
N MET A 77 9.29 9.08 9.85
CA MET A 77 8.89 10.16 8.95
C MET A 77 9.47 11.49 9.43
N THR A 78 9.71 12.41 8.50
CA THR A 78 10.04 13.80 8.82
C THR A 78 8.81 14.53 9.37
N ASP A 79 9.01 15.76 9.84
CA ASP A 79 7.92 16.59 10.37
C ASP A 79 6.85 16.92 9.31
N ASP A 80 7.21 16.83 8.02
CA ASP A 80 6.32 17.04 6.87
C ASP A 80 5.61 15.75 6.42
N ALA A 81 5.61 14.70 7.24
CA ALA A 81 5.07 13.37 6.94
C ALA A 81 5.70 12.69 5.70
N TYR A 82 6.97 13.00 5.42
CA TYR A 82 7.70 12.47 4.27
C TYR A 82 8.68 11.35 4.67
N CYS A 83 8.76 10.30 3.85
CA CYS A 83 9.73 9.21 4.05
C CYS A 83 10.91 9.38 3.10
N ARG A 84 12.01 9.95 3.58
CA ARG A 84 13.25 10.15 2.79
C ARG A 84 13.84 8.89 2.15
N GLN A 85 13.47 7.71 2.64
CA GLN A 85 13.98 6.43 2.14
C GLN A 85 13.14 5.90 0.97
N CYS A 86 11.82 5.99 1.06
CA CYS A 86 10.91 5.56 -0.01
C CYS A 86 10.79 6.63 -1.10
N GLU A 87 10.84 7.88 -0.68
CA GLU A 87 10.83 9.05 -1.53
C GLU A 87 12.14 9.82 -1.23
N PRO A 88 13.25 9.50 -1.91
CA PRO A 88 14.43 10.35 -1.82
C PRO A 88 14.12 11.69 -2.51
N GLU A 89 14.52 12.81 -1.89
CA GLU A 89 14.49 14.10 -2.56
C GLU A 89 15.34 14.00 -3.84
N GLU A 90 14.78 14.39 -4.99
CA GLU A 90 15.57 14.52 -6.21
C GLU A 90 16.63 15.60 -5.96
N GLU A 91 17.92 15.21 -6.00
CA GLU A 91 18.99 16.21 -6.02
C GLU A 91 18.81 17.05 -7.28
N GLU A 92 18.42 18.32 -7.14
CA GLU A 92 18.52 19.27 -8.25
C GLU A 92 19.96 19.24 -8.75
N ASP A 93 20.14 18.79 -10.00
CA ASP A 93 21.39 18.92 -10.75
C ASP A 93 21.82 20.39 -10.67
N GLY A 94 22.74 20.68 -9.75
CA GLY A 94 23.27 22.02 -9.54
C GLY A 94 23.81 22.58 -10.86
N PRO A 95 23.78 23.91 -11.04
CA PRO A 95 24.16 24.51 -12.32
C PRO A 95 25.56 24.05 -12.68
N ALA A 96 25.68 23.42 -13.85
CA ALA A 96 26.96 23.05 -14.45
C ALA A 96 27.88 24.26 -14.38
N VAL A 97 28.89 24.20 -13.51
CA VAL A 97 29.91 25.23 -13.37
C VAL A 97 30.59 25.35 -14.73
N GLY A 98 30.24 26.40 -15.47
CA GLY A 98 30.82 26.71 -16.75
C GLY A 98 32.33 26.82 -16.62
N THR A 99 33.05 25.93 -17.29
CA THR A 99 34.49 26.08 -17.51
C THR A 99 34.70 27.24 -18.47
N ALA A 100 34.89 28.43 -17.92
CA ALA A 100 35.44 29.56 -18.64
C ALA A 100 36.94 29.32 -18.87
N GLU A 101 37.28 28.62 -19.96
CA GLU A 101 38.66 28.58 -20.44
C GLU A 101 38.93 29.80 -21.34
N GLY A 102 39.21 30.93 -20.68
CA GLY A 102 39.95 32.02 -21.28
C GLY A 102 41.43 31.65 -21.35
N GLY A 103 41.89 31.17 -22.52
CA GLY A 103 43.29 30.92 -22.82
C GLY A 103 43.78 31.85 -23.93
N ALA A 104 44.47 32.93 -23.56
CA ALA A 104 45.13 33.84 -24.47
C ALA A 104 46.25 33.12 -25.25
N ALA A 105 46.18 33.12 -26.57
CA ALA A 105 47.27 32.69 -27.44
C ALA A 105 48.39 33.76 -27.47
N PRO A 106 49.66 33.41 -27.23
CA PRO A 106 50.75 34.37 -27.38
C PRO A 106 51.23 34.41 -28.84
N GLY A 107 51.19 35.62 -29.40
CA GLY A 107 52.25 36.19 -30.25
C GLY A 107 52.62 35.51 -31.57
N CYS A 108 52.16 36.12 -32.66
CA CYS A 108 52.96 36.28 -33.88
C CYS A 108 52.84 37.74 -34.32
N LEU A 109 53.86 38.56 -34.03
CA LEU A 109 54.12 39.84 -34.69
C LEU A 109 55.38 39.64 -35.54
N ASP A 110 55.22 39.97 -36.83
CA ASP A 110 56.16 40.05 -37.97
C ASP A 110 57.49 39.25 -37.94
#